data_AF-A0A4V2K7H1-F1
#
_entry.id   AF-A0A4V2K7H1-F1
#
_cell.length_a   1.000
_cell.length_b   1.000
_cell.length_c   1.000
_cell.angle_alpha   90.00
_cell.angle_beta   90.00
_cell.angle_gamma   90.00
#
_symmetry.space_group_name_H-M   'P 1'
#
loop_
_entity.id
_entity.type
_entity.pdbx_description
1 polymer ?
#
loop_
_entity_poly.entity_id
_entity_poly.type
_entity_poly.pdbx_seq_one_letter_code
_entity_poly.pdbx_strand_id
1 'polypeptide(L)'
;MANEKTRLLEIIDSKSVFEGITSRQKKQEKEGYLRQSNADITKALVAKMRARKARTSLKIVKAEDGHTGHKCAKTLAKEGAQKQQTSKIKTDVDPIWAISGACLSAMTQKLAYSVIRKKKGVLLKPREETTTNLALVSEGIKEAFGVDVTQAEMWKSIRSKHISGPCSQFLWKTIHGLFMVGNRWRREGMPEEYHDRAVCSVCENTESMDHILFRCEAPGQAEIWRELKRVWALTGIPWKEPDWGTALGAGCAVLRSENGARKTHMESLWTILWSEAVHLIWKLRCERVIR
;
A
#
# COMPACT_ATOMS: atom_id res chain seq x y z
N MET A 1 -41.81 -21.90 -4.84
CA MET A 1 -41.53 -20.70 -4.01
C MET A 1 -41.79 -21.06 -2.55
N ALA A 2 -40.86 -20.77 -1.65
CA ALA A 2 -41.02 -21.11 -0.23
C ALA A 2 -42.20 -20.32 0.38
N ASN A 3 -43.17 -21.03 0.94
CA ASN A 3 -44.34 -20.48 1.65
C ASN A 3 -43.91 -19.93 3.03
N GLU A 4 -44.70 -19.07 3.68
CA GLU A 4 -44.46 -18.50 5.02
C GLU A 4 -44.20 -19.57 6.10
N LYS A 5 -44.75 -20.78 5.91
CA LYS A 5 -44.53 -21.93 6.80
C LYS A 5 -43.16 -22.59 6.64
N THR A 6 -42.41 -22.25 5.58
CA THR A 6 -41.09 -22.84 5.30
C THR A 6 -40.04 -22.23 6.22
N ARG A 7 -39.28 -23.08 6.91
CA ARG A 7 -38.10 -22.65 7.67
C ARG A 7 -36.85 -23.01 6.88
N LEU A 8 -36.03 -22.01 6.61
CA LEU A 8 -34.76 -22.17 5.92
C LEU A 8 -33.61 -22.09 6.93
N LEU A 9 -32.67 -23.03 6.86
CA LEU A 9 -31.41 -22.97 7.59
C LEU A 9 -30.29 -22.80 6.56
N GLU A 10 -29.67 -21.62 6.54
CA GLU A 10 -28.48 -21.39 5.71
C GLU A 10 -27.22 -21.57 6.55
N ILE A 11 -26.27 -22.29 5.96
CA ILE A 11 -25.01 -22.67 6.60
C ILE A 11 -23.89 -21.88 5.96
N ILE A 12 -23.12 -21.17 6.79
CA ILE A 12 -22.08 -20.23 6.36
C ILE A 12 -20.79 -20.53 7.12
N ASP A 13 -19.63 -20.40 6.47
CA ASP A 13 -18.31 -20.52 7.13
C ASP A 13 -17.61 -19.16 7.31
N SER A 14 -17.99 -18.16 6.51
CA SER A 14 -17.47 -16.80 6.63
C SER A 14 -18.09 -16.04 7.78
N LYS A 15 -17.33 -15.94 8.88
CA LYS A 15 -17.67 -15.08 10.03
C LYS A 15 -17.92 -13.62 9.61
N SER A 16 -17.14 -13.10 8.65
CA SER A 16 -17.29 -11.71 8.18
C SER A 16 -18.65 -11.48 7.50
N VAL A 17 -19.09 -12.42 6.64
CA VAL A 17 -20.40 -12.36 6.00
C VAL A 17 -21.50 -12.48 7.04
N PHE A 18 -21.41 -13.48 7.92
CA PHE A 18 -22.37 -13.72 9.00
C PHE A 18 -22.58 -12.47 9.86
N GLU A 19 -21.49 -11.88 10.39
CA GLU A 19 -21.59 -10.66 11.19
C GLU A 19 -22.06 -9.45 10.38
N GLY A 20 -21.73 -9.39 9.09
CA GLY A 20 -22.17 -8.32 8.18
C GLY A 20 -23.68 -8.23 8.04
N ILE A 21 -24.36 -9.39 7.93
CA ILE A 21 -25.82 -9.49 7.76
C ILE A 21 -26.59 -9.68 9.07
N THR A 22 -25.90 -9.76 10.21
CA THR A 22 -26.53 -9.91 11.54
C THR A 22 -26.15 -8.76 12.46
N SER A 23 -25.11 -8.92 13.28
CA SER A 23 -24.73 -8.00 14.36
C SER A 23 -24.30 -6.62 13.86
N ARG A 24 -23.56 -6.56 12.75
CA ARG A 24 -23.03 -5.31 12.19
C ARG A 24 -24.02 -4.63 11.25
N GLN A 25 -25.04 -5.33 10.76
CA GLN A 25 -25.97 -4.84 9.73
C GLN A 25 -26.51 -3.44 10.07
N LYS A 26 -27.11 -3.28 11.26
CA LYS A 26 -27.73 -2.00 11.67
C LYS A 26 -26.75 -0.83 11.64
N LYS A 27 -25.51 -1.06 12.07
CA LYS A 27 -24.45 -0.03 12.04
C LYS A 27 -24.04 0.29 10.61
N GLN A 28 -23.88 -0.73 9.76
CA GLN A 28 -23.47 -0.55 8.37
C GLN A 28 -24.52 0.19 7.55
N GLU A 29 -25.81 -0.10 7.76
CA GLU A 29 -26.92 0.63 7.16
C GLU A 29 -26.92 2.10 7.59
N LYS A 30 -26.77 2.38 8.88
CA LYS A 30 -26.65 3.74 9.39
C LYS A 30 -25.44 4.49 8.81
N GLU A 31 -24.31 3.83 8.63
CA GLU A 31 -23.12 4.40 7.98
C GLU A 31 -23.21 4.43 6.43
N GLY A 32 -24.32 3.98 5.84
CA GLY A 32 -24.53 3.96 4.40
C GLY A 32 -23.65 2.97 3.63
N TYR A 33 -23.05 1.99 4.31
CA TYR A 33 -22.02 1.09 3.80
C TYR A 33 -20.77 1.79 3.23
N LEU A 34 -20.49 3.02 3.67
CA LEU A 34 -19.42 3.83 3.09
C LEU A 34 -17.99 3.32 3.41
N ARG A 35 -17.83 2.43 4.38
CA ARG A 35 -16.52 1.86 4.77
C ARG A 35 -16.18 0.56 4.03
N GLN A 36 -17.18 -0.10 3.47
CA GLN A 36 -17.09 -1.46 2.96
C GLN A 36 -16.58 -1.45 1.53
N SER A 37 -15.57 -2.26 1.23
CA SER A 37 -15.14 -2.50 -0.15
C SER A 37 -16.18 -3.29 -0.94
N ASN A 38 -16.91 -4.17 -0.26
CA ASN A 38 -17.96 -5.04 -0.81
C ASN A 38 -19.38 -4.48 -0.53
N ALA A 39 -19.53 -3.16 -0.50
CA ALA A 39 -20.79 -2.49 -0.15
C ALA A 39 -21.97 -2.97 -1.01
N ASP A 40 -21.80 -3.05 -2.33
CA ASP A 40 -22.89 -3.35 -3.26
C ASP A 40 -23.40 -4.79 -3.11
N ILE A 41 -22.48 -5.76 -2.96
CA ILE A 41 -22.82 -7.17 -2.70
C ILE A 41 -23.54 -7.30 -1.35
N THR A 42 -23.08 -6.57 -0.33
CA THR A 42 -23.69 -6.64 1.02
C THR A 42 -25.11 -6.06 1.00
N LYS A 43 -25.33 -4.92 0.32
CA LYS A 43 -26.66 -4.32 0.15
C LYS A 43 -27.61 -5.28 -0.59
N ALA A 44 -27.16 -5.88 -1.68
CA ALA A 44 -27.93 -6.85 -2.45
C ALA A 44 -28.30 -8.08 -1.61
N LEU A 45 -27.35 -8.63 -0.84
CA LEU A 45 -27.59 -9.77 0.04
C LEU A 45 -28.64 -9.44 1.10
N VAL A 46 -28.50 -8.31 1.79
CA VAL A 46 -29.46 -7.87 2.82
C VAL A 46 -30.85 -7.63 2.23
N ALA A 47 -30.93 -7.01 1.05
CA ALA A 47 -32.20 -6.81 0.36
C ALA A 47 -32.87 -8.14 -0.01
N LYS A 48 -32.11 -9.11 -0.53
CA LYS A 48 -32.63 -10.46 -0.81
C LYS A 48 -33.06 -11.19 0.45
N MET A 49 -32.36 -11.03 1.56
CA MET A 49 -32.79 -11.59 2.85
C MET A 49 -34.12 -10.99 3.33
N ARG A 50 -34.31 -9.68 3.18
CA ARG A 50 -35.56 -8.98 3.55
C ARG A 50 -36.74 -9.32 2.64
N ALA A 51 -36.49 -9.50 1.34
CA ALA A 51 -37.51 -9.89 0.38
C ALA A 51 -38.03 -11.33 0.55
N ARG A 52 -37.34 -12.17 1.34
CA ARG A 52 -37.76 -13.55 1.57
C ARG A 52 -38.95 -13.60 2.53
N LYS A 53 -40.01 -14.32 2.12
CA LYS A 53 -41.18 -14.62 2.97
C LYS A 53 -40.91 -15.71 4.00
N ALA A 54 -39.97 -16.63 3.72
CA ALA A 54 -39.65 -17.75 4.59
C ALA A 54 -38.76 -17.33 5.77
N ARG A 55 -39.04 -17.86 6.96
CA ARG A 55 -38.20 -17.62 8.15
C ARG A 55 -36.83 -18.26 7.92
N THR A 56 -35.79 -17.43 7.86
CA THR A 56 -34.41 -17.86 7.59
C THR A 56 -33.57 -17.78 8.86
N SER A 57 -32.95 -18.90 9.24
CA SER A 57 -31.97 -19.00 10.31
C SER A 57 -30.58 -19.20 9.70
N LEU A 58 -29.57 -18.60 10.31
CA LEU A 58 -28.18 -18.70 9.88
C LEU A 58 -27.39 -19.51 10.91
N LYS A 59 -26.62 -20.50 10.46
CA LYS A 59 -25.70 -21.25 11.31
C LYS A 59 -24.28 -21.12 10.78
N ILE A 60 -23.37 -20.69 11.64
CA ILE A 60 -21.94 -20.70 11.33
C ILE A 60 -21.36 -22.10 11.57
N VAL A 61 -20.56 -22.59 10.63
CA VAL A 61 -19.84 -23.87 10.75
C VAL A 61 -18.36 -23.69 10.50
N LYS A 62 -17.55 -24.48 11.20
CA LYS A 62 -16.10 -24.60 11.00
C LYS A 62 -15.80 -25.81 10.12
N ALA A 63 -14.59 -25.84 9.55
CA ALA A 63 -14.14 -26.98 8.75
C ALA A 63 -14.12 -28.29 9.56
N GLU A 64 -13.86 -28.20 10.86
CA GLU A 64 -13.82 -29.31 11.81
C GLU A 64 -15.20 -29.94 12.08
N ASP A 65 -16.30 -29.20 11.86
CA ASP A 65 -17.67 -29.65 12.17
C ASP A 65 -18.18 -30.74 11.20
N GLY A 66 -17.40 -31.11 10.19
CA GLY A 66 -17.68 -32.26 9.32
C GLY A 66 -18.90 -32.14 8.40
N HIS A 67 -19.56 -30.98 8.34
CA HIS A 67 -20.85 -30.80 7.65
C HIS A 67 -20.77 -31.10 6.15
N THR A 68 -21.48 -32.13 5.69
CA THR A 68 -21.43 -32.64 4.31
C THR A 68 -21.78 -31.58 3.27
N GLY A 69 -22.90 -30.85 3.47
CA GLY A 69 -23.31 -29.79 2.55
C GLY A 69 -22.30 -28.63 2.45
N HIS A 70 -21.55 -28.36 3.53
CA HIS A 70 -20.51 -27.32 3.53
C HIS A 70 -19.29 -27.77 2.72
N LYS A 71 -18.87 -29.03 2.89
CA LYS A 71 -17.79 -29.63 2.09
C LYS A 71 -18.12 -29.62 0.60
N CYS A 72 -19.34 -29.98 0.22
CA CYS A 72 -19.79 -29.92 -1.17
C CYS A 72 -19.80 -28.48 -1.71
N ALA A 73 -20.35 -27.52 -0.95
CA ALA A 73 -20.37 -26.12 -1.35
C ALA A 73 -18.95 -25.55 -1.54
N LYS A 74 -17.99 -25.92 -0.67
CA LYS A 74 -16.60 -25.50 -0.79
C LYS A 74 -15.90 -26.10 -2.01
N THR A 75 -16.24 -27.34 -2.37
CA THR A 75 -15.73 -28.01 -3.58
C THR A 75 -16.26 -27.32 -4.83
N LEU A 76 -17.56 -27.06 -4.90
CA LEU A 76 -18.18 -26.29 -6.00
C LEU A 76 -17.63 -24.87 -6.11
N ALA A 77 -17.34 -24.21 -4.99
CA ALA A 77 -16.72 -22.89 -4.99
C ALA A 77 -15.29 -22.92 -5.57
N LYS A 78 -14.51 -23.97 -5.30
CA LYS A 78 -13.17 -24.16 -5.88
C LYS A 78 -13.24 -24.42 -7.39
N GLU A 79 -14.13 -25.30 -7.82
CA GLU A 79 -14.37 -25.56 -9.25
C GLU A 79 -14.83 -24.28 -9.97
N GLY A 80 -15.71 -23.49 -9.33
CA GLY A 80 -16.14 -22.19 -9.83
C GLY A 80 -14.98 -21.19 -9.98
N ALA A 81 -14.03 -21.18 -9.05
CA ALA A 81 -12.86 -20.30 -9.09
C ALA A 81 -11.87 -20.65 -10.22
N GLN A 82 -11.90 -21.90 -10.72
CA GLN A 82 -11.04 -22.37 -11.81
C GLN A 82 -11.63 -22.12 -13.20
N LYS A 83 -12.90 -21.68 -13.30
CA LYS A 83 -13.53 -21.38 -14.59
C LYS A 83 -12.89 -20.14 -15.23
N GLN A 84 -12.60 -20.23 -16.53
CA GLN A 84 -12.02 -19.12 -17.31
C GLN A 84 -12.97 -17.91 -17.41
N GLN A 85 -14.28 -18.15 -17.41
CA GLN A 85 -15.28 -17.10 -17.50
C GLN A 85 -15.87 -16.77 -16.11
N THR A 86 -15.81 -15.50 -15.73
CA THR A 86 -16.36 -15.02 -14.46
C THR A 86 -17.87 -14.84 -14.56
N SER A 87 -18.58 -15.28 -13.51
CA SER A 87 -20.04 -15.08 -13.40
C SER A 87 -20.34 -13.67 -12.90
N LYS A 88 -21.17 -12.92 -13.63
CA LYS A 88 -21.60 -11.57 -13.21
C LYS A 88 -22.61 -11.69 -12.06
N ILE A 89 -22.22 -11.24 -10.87
CA ILE A 89 -23.11 -11.22 -9.69
C ILE A 89 -24.09 -10.07 -9.83
N LYS A 90 -25.40 -10.36 -9.79
CA LYS A 90 -26.45 -9.34 -9.78
C LYS A 90 -26.47 -8.65 -8.42
N THR A 91 -26.05 -7.39 -8.37
CA THR A 91 -26.05 -6.54 -7.17
C THR A 91 -27.18 -5.52 -7.16
N ASP A 92 -28.17 -5.69 -8.02
CA ASP A 92 -29.34 -4.80 -8.08
C ASP A 92 -30.22 -4.97 -6.83
N VAL A 93 -30.63 -3.83 -6.27
CA VAL A 93 -31.38 -3.74 -5.02
C VAL A 93 -32.72 -3.10 -5.33
N ASP A 94 -33.79 -3.83 -5.03
CA ASP A 94 -35.15 -3.29 -5.11
C ASP A 94 -35.25 -1.99 -4.28
N PRO A 95 -35.80 -0.89 -4.84
CA PRO A 95 -35.94 0.38 -4.16
C PRO A 95 -36.60 0.29 -2.77
N ILE A 96 -37.52 -0.65 -2.55
CA ILE A 96 -38.18 -0.85 -1.24
C ILE A 96 -37.17 -1.21 -0.14
N TRP A 97 -36.08 -1.89 -0.50
CA TRP A 97 -35.02 -2.31 0.40
C TRP A 97 -33.76 -1.46 0.29
N ALA A 98 -33.73 -0.49 -0.63
CA ALA A 98 -32.60 0.39 -0.85
C ALA A 98 -32.47 1.41 0.29
N ILE A 99 -31.25 1.63 0.75
CA ILE A 99 -30.95 2.74 1.65
C ILE A 99 -30.66 4.00 0.83
N SER A 100 -31.22 5.14 1.25
CA SER A 100 -31.01 6.43 0.56
C SER A 100 -29.59 7.00 0.77
N GLY A 101 -28.91 6.60 1.85
CA GLY A 101 -27.56 7.07 2.16
C GLY A 101 -27.14 6.76 3.59
N ALA A 102 -26.07 7.44 4.04
CA ALA A 102 -25.65 7.39 5.44
C ALA A 102 -26.50 8.33 6.29
N CYS A 103 -26.91 7.87 7.47
CA CYS A 103 -27.65 8.65 8.45
C CYS A 103 -26.74 9.73 9.07
N LEU A 104 -27.22 10.98 9.13
CA LEU A 104 -26.46 12.11 9.70
C LEU A 104 -26.07 11.87 11.16
N SER A 105 -26.96 11.29 11.98
CA SER A 105 -26.67 11.01 13.40
C SER A 105 -25.61 9.93 13.61
N ALA A 106 -25.34 9.09 12.59
CA ALA A 106 -24.27 8.10 12.61
C ALA A 106 -23.00 8.57 11.89
N MET A 107 -23.04 9.75 11.26
CA MET A 107 -21.91 10.31 10.53
C MET A 107 -20.89 10.88 11.51
N THR A 108 -19.69 10.33 11.49
CA THR A 108 -18.55 10.88 12.23
C THR A 108 -17.67 11.69 11.30
N GLN A 109 -16.97 12.71 11.82
CA GLN A 109 -15.99 13.48 11.03
C GLN A 109 -14.95 12.56 10.37
N LYS A 110 -14.48 11.53 11.09
CA LYS A 110 -13.55 10.51 10.55
C LYS A 110 -14.14 9.78 9.34
N LEU A 111 -15.41 9.34 9.42
CA LEU A 111 -16.09 8.67 8.31
C LEU A 111 -16.26 9.63 7.13
N ALA A 112 -16.84 10.80 7.36
CA ALA A 112 -17.06 11.82 6.33
C ALA A 112 -15.75 12.18 5.61
N TYR A 113 -14.70 12.49 6.38
CA TYR A 113 -13.39 12.81 5.84
C TYR A 113 -12.82 11.68 4.99
N SER A 114 -12.86 10.43 5.47
CA SER A 114 -12.35 9.28 4.72
C SER A 114 -13.06 9.08 3.38
N VAL A 115 -14.39 9.26 3.35
CA VAL A 115 -15.21 9.10 2.14
C VAL A 115 -14.97 10.23 1.16
N ILE A 116 -14.91 11.48 1.65
CA ILE A 116 -14.60 12.65 0.82
C ILE A 116 -13.20 12.51 0.22
N ARG A 117 -12.20 12.10 1.02
CA ARG A 117 -10.84 11.85 0.53
C ARG A 117 -10.80 10.76 -0.54
N LYS A 118 -11.54 9.66 -0.36
CA LYS A 118 -11.64 8.59 -1.36
C LYS A 118 -12.28 9.10 -2.66
N LYS A 119 -13.40 9.84 -2.57
CA LYS A 119 -14.07 10.44 -3.73
C LYS A 119 -13.17 11.43 -4.47
N LYS A 120 -12.55 12.36 -3.75
CA LYS A 120 -11.60 13.31 -4.33
C LYS A 120 -10.39 12.59 -4.93
N GLY A 121 -9.90 11.53 -4.28
CA GLY A 121 -8.79 10.72 -4.75
C GLY A 121 -9.00 10.11 -6.13
N VAL A 122 -10.22 9.66 -6.46
CA VAL A 122 -10.56 9.12 -7.79
C VAL A 122 -10.43 10.19 -8.89
N LEU A 123 -10.67 11.46 -8.54
CA LEU A 123 -10.58 12.59 -9.48
C LEU A 123 -9.16 13.13 -9.63
N LEU A 124 -8.23 12.76 -8.75
CA LEU A 124 -6.87 13.25 -8.78
C LEU A 124 -6.06 12.48 -9.83
N LYS A 125 -5.44 13.21 -10.76
CA LYS A 125 -4.44 12.64 -11.67
C LYS A 125 -3.20 12.27 -10.85
N PRO A 126 -2.64 11.06 -11.03
CA PRO A 126 -1.33 10.72 -10.49
C PRO A 126 -0.28 11.73 -10.94
N ARG A 127 0.65 12.08 -10.06
CA ARG A 127 1.81 12.90 -10.44
C ARG A 127 2.76 12.03 -11.24
N GLU A 128 3.15 12.48 -12.42
CA GLU A 128 4.03 11.74 -13.32
C GLU A 128 5.34 11.38 -12.64
N GLU A 129 6.01 12.36 -12.02
CA GLU A 129 7.28 12.14 -11.30
C GLU A 129 7.16 11.09 -10.17
N THR A 130 6.07 11.12 -9.40
CA THR A 130 5.83 10.08 -8.37
C THR A 130 5.66 8.71 -9.01
N THR A 131 4.99 8.63 -10.16
CA THR A 131 4.74 7.38 -10.86
C THR A 131 6.04 6.80 -11.42
N THR A 132 6.87 7.63 -12.04
CA THR A 132 8.21 7.26 -12.53
C THR A 132 9.10 6.79 -11.38
N ASN A 133 9.18 7.56 -10.28
CA ASN A 133 10.01 7.18 -9.13
C ASN A 133 9.55 5.87 -8.49
N LEU A 134 8.24 5.62 -8.37
CA LEU A 134 7.71 4.34 -7.89
C LEU A 134 8.06 3.17 -8.82
N ALA A 135 8.08 3.40 -10.14
CA ALA A 135 8.52 2.39 -11.11
C ALA A 135 10.00 2.06 -10.94
N LEU A 136 10.87 3.08 -10.83
CA LEU A 136 12.31 2.89 -10.58
C LEU A 136 12.58 2.11 -9.29
N VAL A 137 11.87 2.44 -8.21
CA VAL A 137 12.00 1.71 -6.94
C VAL A 137 11.53 0.26 -7.08
N SER A 138 10.39 0.02 -7.74
CA SER A 138 9.85 -1.33 -7.94
C SER A 138 10.78 -2.19 -8.81
N GLU A 139 11.32 -1.63 -9.89
CA GLU A 139 12.24 -2.32 -10.79
C GLU A 139 13.55 -2.64 -10.09
N GLY A 140 14.15 -1.68 -9.39
CA GLY A 140 15.37 -1.90 -8.62
C GLY A 140 15.17 -2.94 -7.49
N ILE A 141 14.01 -2.96 -6.82
CA ILE A 141 13.72 -4.01 -5.83
C ILE A 141 13.63 -5.39 -6.50
N LYS A 142 13.00 -5.47 -7.67
CA LYS A 142 12.88 -6.73 -8.41
C LYS A 142 14.23 -7.24 -8.87
N GLU A 143 15.07 -6.38 -9.41
CA GLU A 143 16.44 -6.71 -9.81
C GLU A 143 17.30 -7.12 -8.61
N ALA A 144 17.24 -6.35 -7.53
CA ALA A 144 18.05 -6.57 -6.33
C ALA A 144 17.62 -7.81 -5.55
N PHE A 145 16.32 -8.03 -5.33
CA PHE A 145 15.80 -9.03 -4.38
C PHE A 145 14.92 -10.10 -5.00
N GLY A 146 14.60 -10.00 -6.29
CA GLY A 146 13.72 -10.96 -6.98
C GLY A 146 12.27 -10.92 -6.47
N VAL A 147 11.82 -9.79 -5.95
CA VAL A 147 10.47 -9.63 -5.37
C VAL A 147 9.70 -8.54 -6.11
N ASP A 148 8.49 -8.87 -6.56
CA ASP A 148 7.54 -7.88 -7.04
C ASP A 148 6.84 -7.22 -5.85
N VAL A 149 6.91 -5.90 -5.77
CA VAL A 149 6.28 -5.11 -4.71
C VAL A 149 5.18 -4.22 -5.26
N THR A 150 4.07 -4.15 -4.53
CA THR A 150 3.01 -3.20 -4.86
C THR A 150 3.35 -1.80 -4.33
N GLN A 151 2.78 -0.76 -4.96
CA GLN A 151 2.92 0.61 -4.45
C GLN A 151 2.44 0.74 -2.99
N ALA A 152 1.40 0.01 -2.61
CA ALA A 152 0.89 0.01 -1.23
C ALA A 152 1.92 -0.57 -0.25
N GLU A 153 2.64 -1.62 -0.64
CA GLU A 153 3.72 -2.21 0.18
C GLU A 153 4.91 -1.27 0.28
N MET A 154 5.31 -0.59 -0.80
CA MET A 154 6.35 0.44 -0.76
C MET A 154 6.00 1.58 0.20
N TRP A 155 4.78 2.12 0.12
CA TRP A 155 4.37 3.18 1.04
C TRP A 155 4.25 2.72 2.50
N LYS A 156 3.93 1.45 2.71
CA LYS A 156 3.94 0.85 4.05
C LYS A 156 5.36 0.62 4.56
N SER A 157 6.29 0.24 3.69
CA SER A 157 7.65 -0.12 4.06
C SER A 157 8.45 1.08 4.56
N ILE A 158 8.28 2.25 3.94
CA ILE A 158 8.92 3.50 4.41
C ILE A 158 8.42 3.94 5.79
N ARG A 159 7.32 3.36 6.30
CA ARG A 159 6.74 3.58 7.64
C ARG A 159 7.14 2.46 8.61
N SER A 160 8.08 1.60 8.24
CA SER A 160 8.59 0.53 9.10
C SER A 160 9.10 1.09 10.43
N LYS A 161 8.96 0.32 11.52
CA LYS A 161 9.54 0.64 12.83
C LYS A 161 11.06 0.75 12.80
N HIS A 162 11.70 0.24 11.75
CA HIS A 162 13.14 0.25 11.52
C HIS A 162 13.62 1.48 10.74
N ILE A 163 12.72 2.39 10.38
CA ILE A 163 13.06 3.65 9.72
C ILE A 163 12.70 4.79 10.66
N SER A 164 13.66 5.66 10.95
CA SER A 164 13.42 6.82 11.80
C SER A 164 12.42 7.79 11.16
N GLY A 165 11.71 8.56 11.98
CA GLY A 165 10.72 9.55 11.49
C GLY A 165 11.28 10.50 10.42
N PRO A 166 12.46 11.10 10.62
CA PRO A 166 13.12 11.93 9.61
C PRO A 166 13.43 11.19 8.30
N CYS A 167 13.98 9.98 8.38
CA CYS A 167 14.26 9.15 7.20
C CYS A 167 12.97 8.78 6.44
N SER A 168 11.90 8.42 7.15
CA SER A 168 10.59 8.14 6.54
C SER A 168 10.04 9.36 5.79
N GLN A 169 10.16 10.56 6.38
CA GLN A 169 9.74 11.80 5.73
C GLN A 169 10.61 12.12 4.52
N PHE A 170 11.93 11.92 4.62
CA PHE A 170 12.86 12.08 3.51
C PHE A 170 12.51 11.16 2.34
N LEU A 171 12.40 9.85 2.58
CA LEU A 171 12.03 8.86 1.56
C LEU A 171 10.70 9.21 0.88
N TRP A 172 9.68 9.57 1.68
CA TRP A 172 8.38 9.99 1.15
C TRP A 172 8.50 11.22 0.24
N LYS A 173 9.21 12.27 0.68
CA LYS A 173 9.41 13.50 -0.11
C LYS A 173 10.24 13.23 -1.36
N THR A 174 11.21 12.34 -1.28
CA THR A 174 12.07 11.95 -2.40
C THR A 174 11.26 11.23 -3.48
N ILE A 175 10.53 10.18 -3.12
CA ILE A 175 9.71 9.42 -4.08
C ILE A 175 8.64 10.33 -4.71
N HIS A 176 8.07 11.25 -3.94
CA HIS A 176 7.12 12.23 -4.48
C HIS A 176 7.76 13.36 -5.30
N GLY A 177 9.08 13.47 -5.35
CA GLY A 177 9.76 14.57 -6.01
C GLY A 177 9.39 15.92 -5.38
N LEU A 178 9.56 16.09 -4.07
CA LEU A 178 9.14 17.32 -3.38
C LEU A 178 10.29 18.27 -3.02
N PHE A 179 11.53 17.84 -3.22
CA PHE A 179 12.69 18.66 -2.89
C PHE A 179 12.97 19.72 -3.96
N MET A 180 13.59 20.82 -3.55
CA MET A 180 14.12 21.84 -4.44
C MET A 180 15.50 21.41 -4.93
N VAL A 181 15.55 20.88 -6.14
CA VAL A 181 16.74 20.29 -6.76
C VAL A 181 16.72 20.61 -8.26
N GLY A 182 17.89 20.83 -8.85
CA GLY A 182 18.04 21.01 -10.30
C GLY A 182 17.28 22.22 -10.84
N ASN A 183 16.63 22.02 -11.99
CA ASN A 183 15.89 23.05 -12.72
C ASN A 183 14.77 23.73 -11.90
N ARG A 184 14.35 23.16 -10.76
CA ARG A 184 13.41 23.84 -9.85
C ARG A 184 13.97 25.14 -9.28
N TRP A 185 15.30 25.26 -9.16
CA TRP A 185 15.97 26.50 -8.78
C TRP A 185 16.06 27.53 -9.92
N ARG A 186 15.75 27.14 -11.16
CA ARG A 186 15.74 28.03 -12.34
C ARG A 186 14.34 28.29 -12.87
N ARG A 187 13.31 27.98 -12.07
CA ARG A 187 11.92 28.23 -12.44
C ARG A 187 11.64 29.72 -12.49
N GLU A 188 10.63 30.08 -13.28
CA GLU A 188 10.13 31.45 -13.36
C GLU A 188 9.80 32.03 -11.96
N GLY A 189 10.23 33.27 -11.71
CA GLY A 189 10.06 33.97 -10.44
C GLY A 189 11.06 33.58 -9.33
N MET A 190 12.05 32.73 -9.60
CA MET A 190 13.14 32.46 -8.64
C MET A 190 14.23 33.54 -8.73
N PRO A 191 14.68 34.13 -7.59
CA PRO A 191 15.83 35.03 -7.56
C PRO A 191 17.10 34.40 -8.15
N GLU A 192 17.84 35.18 -8.93
CA GLU A 192 19.03 34.74 -9.68
C GLU A 192 20.12 34.17 -8.77
N GLU A 193 20.28 34.71 -7.56
CA GLU A 193 21.20 34.23 -6.51
C GLU A 193 21.01 32.74 -6.12
N TYR A 194 19.86 32.13 -6.43
CA TYR A 194 19.60 30.72 -6.16
C TYR A 194 19.79 29.82 -7.38
N HIS A 195 19.96 30.36 -8.59
CA HIS A 195 19.99 29.57 -9.83
C HIS A 195 21.20 28.64 -9.89
N ASP A 196 22.30 29.04 -9.27
CA ASP A 196 23.53 28.24 -9.19
C ASP A 196 23.33 26.95 -8.38
N ARG A 197 22.34 26.90 -7.48
CA ARG A 197 21.96 25.69 -6.72
C ARG A 197 21.33 24.60 -7.60
N ALA A 198 21.05 24.89 -8.87
CA ALA A 198 20.57 23.90 -9.82
C ALA A 198 21.67 22.92 -10.27
N VAL A 199 22.94 23.34 -10.20
CA VAL A 199 24.08 22.59 -10.72
C VAL A 199 25.04 22.28 -9.58
N CYS A 200 25.64 21.10 -9.60
CA CYS A 200 26.67 20.77 -8.62
C CYS A 200 27.95 21.54 -8.93
N SER A 201 28.47 22.30 -7.97
CA SER A 201 29.71 23.08 -8.13
C SER A 201 31.00 22.26 -8.27
N VAL A 202 30.93 20.93 -8.07
CA VAL A 202 32.10 20.05 -8.12
C VAL A 202 32.19 19.27 -9.42
N CYS A 203 31.08 18.67 -9.86
CA CYS A 203 31.04 17.83 -11.07
C CYS A 203 30.19 18.43 -12.19
N GLU A 204 29.70 19.65 -12.03
CA GLU A 204 28.98 20.45 -13.03
C GLU A 204 27.70 19.82 -13.62
N ASN A 205 27.26 18.68 -13.10
CA ASN A 205 26.00 18.05 -13.45
C ASN A 205 24.82 18.83 -12.87
N THR A 206 23.75 18.96 -13.66
CA THR A 206 22.45 19.42 -13.13
C THR A 206 22.01 18.48 -12.02
N GLU A 207 21.78 19.02 -10.83
CA GLU A 207 21.40 18.19 -9.71
C GLU A 207 20.03 17.56 -9.94
N SER A 208 19.94 16.27 -9.61
CA SER A 208 18.72 15.49 -9.48
C SER A 208 18.86 14.64 -8.22
N MET A 209 17.77 14.06 -7.72
CA MET A 209 17.91 13.15 -6.58
C MET A 209 18.77 11.93 -6.94
N ASP A 210 18.63 11.43 -8.16
CA ASP A 210 19.45 10.33 -8.68
C ASP A 210 20.94 10.69 -8.68
N HIS A 211 21.28 11.89 -9.17
CA HIS A 211 22.63 12.42 -9.11
C HIS A 211 23.12 12.51 -7.66
N ILE A 212 22.38 13.20 -6.79
CA ILE A 212 22.78 13.45 -5.39
C ILE A 212 23.04 12.15 -4.63
N LEU A 213 22.18 11.14 -4.81
CA LEU A 213 22.28 9.90 -4.04
C LEU A 213 23.28 8.93 -4.65
N PHE A 214 23.40 8.83 -5.97
CA PHE A 214 24.06 7.70 -6.62
C PHE A 214 25.23 8.08 -7.54
N ARG A 215 25.25 9.29 -8.11
CA ARG A 215 26.24 9.66 -9.15
C ARG A 215 27.16 10.83 -8.81
N CYS A 216 26.89 11.55 -7.72
CA CYS A 216 27.61 12.78 -7.41
C CYS A 216 29.06 12.49 -7.01
N GLU A 217 30.00 13.19 -7.64
CA GLU A 217 31.44 13.08 -7.34
C GLU A 217 31.88 14.02 -6.21
N ALA A 218 30.97 14.88 -5.74
CA ALA A 218 31.28 15.80 -4.66
C ALA A 218 31.54 15.04 -3.35
N PRO A 219 32.41 15.57 -2.45
CA PRO A 219 32.75 14.91 -1.21
C PRO A 219 31.52 14.50 -0.37
N GLY A 220 31.62 13.36 0.29
CA GLY A 220 30.60 12.81 1.18
C GLY A 220 29.83 11.62 0.61
N GLN A 221 29.29 11.71 -0.61
CA GLN A 221 28.42 10.66 -1.16
C GLN A 221 29.15 9.30 -1.26
N ALA A 222 30.30 9.28 -1.95
CA ALA A 222 31.10 8.06 -2.13
C ALA A 222 31.64 7.51 -0.81
N GLU A 223 31.95 8.39 0.15
CA GLU A 223 32.42 8.01 1.47
C GLU A 223 31.33 7.30 2.29
N ILE A 224 30.11 7.84 2.31
CA ILE A 224 29.00 7.17 3.00
C ILE A 224 28.72 5.79 2.40
N TRP A 225 28.72 5.65 1.07
CA TRP A 225 28.53 4.34 0.43
C TRP A 225 29.68 3.38 0.74
N ARG A 226 30.92 3.87 0.76
CA ARG A 226 32.09 3.06 1.13
C ARG A 226 32.01 2.56 2.57
N GLU A 227 31.67 3.42 3.53
CA GLU A 227 31.55 3.01 4.93
C GLU A 227 30.36 2.06 5.13
N LEU A 228 29.23 2.31 4.45
CA LEU A 228 28.10 1.38 4.47
C LEU A 228 28.50 0.00 3.93
N LYS A 229 29.24 -0.06 2.81
CA LYS A 229 29.74 -1.31 2.22
C LYS A 229 30.68 -2.06 3.17
N ARG A 230 31.56 -1.35 3.87
CA ARG A 230 32.45 -1.93 4.89
C ARG A 230 31.67 -2.53 6.06
N VAL A 231 30.69 -1.79 6.60
CA VAL A 231 29.84 -2.28 7.69
C VAL A 231 29.00 -3.47 7.23
N TRP A 232 28.44 -3.41 6.02
CA TRP A 232 27.62 -4.49 5.48
C TRP A 232 28.42 -5.78 5.25
N ALA A 233 29.69 -5.67 4.85
CA ALA A 233 30.57 -6.83 4.66
C ALA A 233 30.72 -7.69 5.94
N LEU A 234 30.60 -7.10 7.13
CA LEU A 234 30.63 -7.82 8.40
C LEU A 234 29.47 -8.81 8.59
N THR A 235 28.38 -8.65 7.82
CA THR A 235 27.23 -9.57 7.86
C THR A 235 27.46 -10.87 7.07
N GLY A 236 28.48 -10.90 6.20
CA GLY A 236 28.71 -12.00 5.25
C GLY A 236 27.66 -12.12 4.14
N ILE A 237 26.73 -11.16 4.00
CA ILE A 237 25.73 -11.16 2.93
C ILE A 237 26.27 -10.36 1.73
N PRO A 238 26.06 -10.83 0.49
CA PRO A 238 26.51 -10.13 -0.70
C PRO A 238 26.05 -8.66 -0.73
N TRP A 239 26.98 -7.79 -1.12
CA TRP A 239 26.69 -6.38 -1.40
C TRP A 239 25.77 -6.25 -2.61
N LYS A 240 24.90 -5.25 -2.58
CA LYS A 240 24.13 -4.82 -3.76
C LYS A 240 24.46 -3.36 -4.01
N GLU A 241 24.66 -3.00 -5.27
CA GLU A 241 25.04 -1.63 -5.59
C GLU A 241 23.88 -0.64 -5.33
N PRO A 242 24.18 0.60 -4.93
CA PRO A 242 23.14 1.58 -4.62
C PRO A 242 22.36 2.04 -5.84
N ASP A 243 21.04 2.00 -5.74
CA ASP A 243 20.10 2.51 -6.73
C ASP A 243 18.78 2.93 -6.04
N TRP A 244 17.78 3.33 -6.85
CA TRP A 244 16.46 3.71 -6.34
C TRP A 244 15.79 2.59 -5.54
N GLY A 245 15.88 1.33 -5.98
CA GLY A 245 15.25 0.19 -5.34
C GLY A 245 15.95 -0.24 -4.04
N THR A 246 17.27 -0.43 -4.07
CA THR A 246 18.06 -0.85 -2.91
C THR A 246 18.03 0.19 -1.79
N ALA A 247 18.05 1.48 -2.15
CA ALA A 247 18.14 2.57 -1.19
C ALA A 247 16.80 3.18 -0.78
N LEU A 248 15.95 3.58 -1.74
CA LEU A 248 14.66 4.19 -1.40
C LEU A 248 13.58 3.14 -1.11
N GLY A 249 13.77 1.93 -1.63
CA GLY A 249 13.00 0.73 -1.32
C GLY A 249 13.57 -0.11 -0.17
N ALA A 250 14.48 0.42 0.66
CA ALA A 250 15.19 -0.35 1.68
C ALA A 250 14.27 -1.16 2.63
N GLY A 251 13.08 -0.65 2.95
CA GLY A 251 12.09 -1.35 3.79
C GLY A 251 11.41 -2.56 3.12
N CYS A 252 11.61 -2.74 1.81
CA CYS A 252 11.08 -3.84 1.01
C CYS A 252 12.12 -4.94 0.75
N ALA A 253 13.34 -4.82 1.28
CA ALA A 253 14.39 -5.80 1.10
C ALA A 253 13.94 -7.18 1.59
N VAL A 254 14.15 -8.20 0.75
CA VAL A 254 13.93 -9.60 1.10
C VAL A 254 15.24 -10.35 0.95
N LEU A 255 15.75 -10.86 2.07
CA LEU A 255 17.01 -11.59 2.12
C LEU A 255 16.73 -13.04 2.49
N ARG A 256 17.24 -13.97 1.69
CA ARG A 256 17.05 -15.42 1.88
C ARG A 256 18.37 -16.11 2.21
N SER A 257 18.31 -17.19 2.98
CA SER A 257 19.41 -18.15 3.10
C SER A 257 19.46 -19.06 1.88
N GLU A 258 20.54 -19.83 1.77
CA GLU A 258 20.70 -20.88 0.74
C GLU A 258 19.53 -21.88 0.74
N ASN A 259 18.96 -22.15 1.91
CA ASN A 259 17.79 -23.04 2.07
C ASN A 259 16.45 -22.34 1.78
N GLY A 260 16.46 -21.11 1.27
CA GLY A 260 15.28 -20.31 0.91
C GLY A 260 14.58 -19.62 2.09
N ALA A 261 15.06 -19.80 3.33
CA ALA A 261 14.48 -19.23 4.53
C ALA A 261 14.78 -17.72 4.64
N ARG A 262 13.77 -16.94 5.07
CA ARG A 262 13.87 -15.47 5.14
C ARG A 262 14.70 -15.02 6.35
N LYS A 263 15.70 -14.16 6.12
CA LYS A 263 16.58 -13.58 7.15
C LYS A 263 16.03 -12.23 7.65
N THR A 264 14.91 -12.26 8.38
CA THR A 264 14.18 -11.05 8.81
C THR A 264 15.01 -10.05 9.61
N HIS A 265 15.91 -10.52 10.48
CA HIS A 265 16.79 -9.65 11.27
C HIS A 265 17.81 -8.89 10.40
N MET A 266 18.28 -9.53 9.31
CA MET A 266 19.17 -8.90 8.34
C MET A 266 18.44 -7.90 7.45
N GLU A 267 17.17 -8.16 7.14
CA GLU A 267 16.33 -7.18 6.44
C GLU A 267 16.04 -5.95 7.30
N SER A 268 15.83 -6.14 8.60
CA SER A 268 15.73 -5.02 9.56
C SER A 268 17.04 -4.21 9.59
N LEU A 269 18.19 -4.88 9.62
CA LEU A 269 19.49 -4.21 9.60
C LEU A 269 19.71 -3.45 8.27
N TRP A 270 19.41 -4.08 7.14
CA TRP A 270 19.43 -3.44 5.81
C TRP A 270 18.58 -2.17 5.83
N THR A 271 17.34 -2.29 6.28
CA THR A 271 16.38 -1.17 6.36
C THR A 271 16.96 0.01 7.14
N ILE A 272 17.55 -0.25 8.31
CA ILE A 272 18.13 0.80 9.17
C ILE A 272 19.32 1.44 8.46
N LEU A 273 20.32 0.64 8.09
CA LEU A 273 21.59 1.16 7.58
C LEU A 273 21.40 1.92 6.26
N TRP A 274 20.62 1.38 5.34
CA TRP A 274 20.39 1.99 4.04
C TRP A 274 19.58 3.29 4.16
N SER A 275 18.49 3.29 4.95
CA SER A 275 17.67 4.50 5.10
C SER A 275 18.41 5.64 5.80
N GLU A 276 19.25 5.35 6.79
CA GLU A 276 20.10 6.35 7.43
C GLU A 276 21.22 6.84 6.51
N ALA A 277 21.83 5.96 5.71
CA ALA A 277 22.88 6.32 4.76
C ALA A 277 22.37 7.30 3.68
N VAL A 278 21.26 7.01 3.00
CA VAL A 278 20.74 7.94 1.98
C VAL A 278 20.29 9.26 2.58
N HIS A 279 19.71 9.25 3.77
CA HIS A 279 19.33 10.49 4.44
C HIS A 279 20.58 11.30 4.85
N LEU A 280 21.66 10.65 5.28
CA LEU A 280 22.92 11.33 5.59
C LEU A 280 23.56 11.95 4.34
N ILE A 281 23.58 11.26 3.20
CA ILE A 281 24.05 11.81 1.92
C ILE A 281 23.27 13.08 1.57
N TRP A 282 21.94 13.03 1.68
CA TRP A 282 21.09 14.20 1.46
C TRP A 282 21.43 15.37 2.41
N LYS A 283 21.65 15.09 3.70
CA LYS A 283 22.03 16.11 4.68
C LYS A 283 23.38 16.77 4.34
N LEU A 284 24.38 15.97 3.95
CA LEU A 284 25.69 16.48 3.55
C LEU A 284 25.59 17.38 2.30
N ARG A 285 24.77 17.00 1.31
CA ARG A 285 24.48 17.87 0.17
C ARG A 285 23.82 19.17 0.62
N CYS A 286 22.85 19.12 1.51
CA CYS A 286 22.19 20.34 2.01
C CYS A 286 23.15 21.26 2.77
N GLU A 287 24.06 20.71 3.56
CA GLU A 287 25.10 21.48 4.25
C GLU A 287 25.98 22.25 3.26
N ARG A 288 26.31 21.63 2.11
CA ARG A 288 27.17 22.24 1.09
C ARG A 288 26.46 23.27 0.22
N VAL A 289 25.19 23.05 -0.12
CA VAL A 289 24.50 23.81 -1.18
C VAL A 289 23.49 24.83 -0.62
N ILE A 290 22.94 24.59 0.57
CA ILE A 290 21.80 25.36 1.09
C ILE A 290 22.19 26.27 2.25
N ARG A 291 23.06 25.80 3.15
CA ARG A 291 23.62 26.63 4.23
C ARG A 291 24.71 27.53 3.68
#